data_AF-A0A1C5S623-F1
#
_entry.id   AF-A0A1C5S623-F1
#
_cell.length_a   1.000
_cell.length_b   1.000
_cell.length_c   1.000
_cell.angle_alpha   90.00
_cell.angle_beta   90.00
_cell.angle_gamma   90.00
#
_symmetry.space_group_name_H-M   'P 1'
#
loop_
_entity.id
_entity.type
_entity.pdbx_description
1 polymer ?
#
loop_
_entity_poly.entity_id
_entity_poly.type
_entity_poly.pdbx_seq_one_letter_code
_entity_poly.pdbx_strand_id
1 'polypeptide(L)'
;MKIYHKPSFMYGLTFLFALPLFAFGIIKVHWSQWIITIAFATKFLYTGLSRSESEYQENIAKNYRSVAQELYGKYATIKLNFPLVILCSFYAVALFIRLVADLFIPIWITVCFTIVLTVSVFYSLSLDHKIKEHIENGTNRG
;
A
#
# COMPACT_ATOMS: atom_id res chain seq x y z
N MET A 1 -27.06 -9.51 2.97
CA MET A 1 -26.04 -8.45 2.81
C MET A 1 -25.43 -8.60 1.43
N LYS A 2 -25.47 -7.57 0.57
CA LYS A 2 -24.94 -7.67 -0.80
C LYS A 2 -23.47 -7.29 -0.78
N ILE A 3 -22.62 -8.14 -1.33
CA ILE A 3 -21.18 -7.89 -1.47
C ILE A 3 -20.97 -7.26 -2.84
N TYR A 4 -20.40 -6.06 -2.87
CA TYR A 4 -20.18 -5.31 -4.12
C TYR A 4 -18.77 -5.51 -4.66
N HIS A 5 -17.75 -5.55 -3.78
CA HIS A 5 -16.36 -5.81 -4.18
C HIS A 5 -15.78 -7.03 -3.46
N LYS A 6 -15.95 -8.20 -4.08
CA LYS A 6 -15.54 -9.51 -3.51
C LYS A 6 -14.09 -9.58 -2.99
N PRO A 7 -13.06 -9.12 -3.74
CA PRO A 7 -11.69 -9.23 -3.24
C PRO A 7 -11.45 -8.35 -2.01
N SER A 8 -11.94 -7.11 -2.00
CA SER A 8 -11.83 -6.24 -0.81
C SER A 8 -12.55 -6.81 0.39
N PHE A 9 -13.74 -7.38 0.20
CA PHE A 9 -14.46 -8.05 1.28
C PHE A 9 -13.67 -9.22 1.87
N MET A 10 -13.03 -10.03 1.02
CA MET A 10 -12.22 -11.18 1.45
C MET A 10 -10.97 -10.73 2.22
N TYR A 11 -10.27 -9.70 1.76
CA TYR A 11 -9.15 -9.10 2.51
C TYR A 11 -9.62 -8.55 3.87
N GLY A 12 -10.77 -7.87 3.89
CA GLY A 12 -11.37 -7.36 5.12
C GLY A 12 -11.63 -8.46 6.16
N LEU A 13 -12.16 -9.61 5.72
CA LEU A 13 -12.34 -10.78 6.57
C LEU A 13 -11.01 -11.37 7.06
N THR A 14 -9.97 -11.41 6.23
CA THR A 14 -8.65 -11.90 6.65
C THR A 14 -8.07 -11.03 7.77
N PHE A 15 -8.13 -9.70 7.63
CA PHE A 15 -7.67 -8.79 8.68
C PHE A 15 -8.55 -8.86 9.93
N LEU A 16 -9.86 -9.04 9.77
CA LEU A 16 -10.78 -9.24 10.90
C LEU A 16 -10.46 -10.51 11.67
N PHE A 17 -10.14 -11.61 10.97
CA PHE A 17 -9.77 -12.89 11.59
C PHE A 17 -8.41 -12.85 12.30
N ALA A 18 -7.51 -11.98 11.87
CA ALA A 18 -6.23 -11.76 12.56
C ALA A 18 -6.42 -11.12 13.94
N LEU A 19 -7.47 -10.32 14.17
CA LEU A 19 -7.70 -9.63 15.45
C LEU A 19 -7.95 -10.59 16.63
N PRO A 20 -8.80 -11.64 16.51
CA PRO A 20 -8.89 -12.70 17.52
C PRO A 20 -7.55 -13.38 17.79
N LEU A 21 -6.73 -13.66 16.76
CA LEU A 21 -5.42 -14.29 16.96
C LEU A 21 -4.48 -13.42 17.78
N PHE A 22 -4.59 -12.09 17.63
CA PHE A 22 -3.85 -11.12 18.45
C PHE A 22 -4.40 -11.08 19.89
N ALA A 23 -5.73 -11.09 20.04
CA ALA A 23 -6.41 -11.05 21.34
C ALA A 23 -6.11 -12.29 22.20
N PHE A 24 -6.09 -13.48 21.59
CA PHE A 24 -5.75 -14.73 22.26
C PHE A 24 -4.25 -14.90 22.53
N GLY A 25 -3.41 -13.93 22.12
CA GLY A 25 -1.97 -13.98 22.33
C GLY A 25 -1.24 -15.05 21.52
N ILE A 26 -1.90 -15.64 20.51
CA ILE A 26 -1.30 -16.64 19.61
C ILE A 26 -0.18 -15.98 18.80
N ILE A 27 -0.36 -14.72 18.41
CA ILE A 27 0.65 -13.89 17.75
C ILE A 27 0.96 -12.71 18.65
N LYS A 28 2.23 -12.55 19.05
CA LYS A 28 2.71 -11.35 19.74
C LYS A 28 2.83 -10.21 18.73
N VAL A 29 2.06 -9.15 18.96
CA VAL A 29 2.01 -7.95 18.10
C VAL A 29 2.05 -6.71 18.98
N HIS A 30 2.73 -5.67 18.51
CA HIS A 30 2.77 -4.36 19.15
C HIS A 30 1.43 -3.63 19.02
N TRP A 31 1.19 -2.65 19.90
CA TRP A 31 -0.03 -1.83 19.88
C TRP A 31 -0.27 -1.12 18.54
N SER A 32 0.79 -0.73 17.83
CA SER A 32 0.67 -0.15 16.49
C SER A 32 0.10 -1.14 15.46
N GLN A 33 0.45 -2.43 15.56
CA GLN A 33 -0.04 -3.46 14.65
C GLN A 33 -1.53 -3.75 14.86
N TRP A 34 -2.03 -3.60 16.09
CA TRP A 34 -3.46 -3.63 16.41
C TRP A 34 -4.23 -2.54 15.67
N ILE A 35 -3.80 -1.28 15.82
CA ILE A 35 -4.46 -0.13 15.19
C ILE A 35 -4.46 -0.28 13.67
N ILE A 36 -3.32 -0.66 13.09
CA ILE A 36 -3.17 -0.86 11.65
C ILE A 36 -4.14 -1.94 11.15
N THR A 37 -4.23 -3.08 11.85
CA THR A 37 -5.08 -4.20 11.45
C THR A 37 -6.56 -3.85 11.51
N ILE A 38 -6.99 -3.14 12.56
CA ILE A 38 -8.38 -2.64 12.66
C ILE A 38 -8.67 -1.66 11.53
N ALA A 39 -7.77 -0.70 11.27
CA ALA A 39 -7.96 0.28 10.22
C ALA A 39 -8.09 -0.38 8.83
N PHE A 40 -7.25 -1.35 8.52
CA PHE A 40 -7.35 -2.11 7.28
C PHE A 40 -8.61 -2.98 7.20
N ALA A 41 -8.96 -3.70 8.27
CA ALA A 41 -10.18 -4.51 8.32
C ALA A 41 -11.42 -3.65 8.01
N THR A 42 -11.56 -2.52 8.71
CA THR A 42 -12.68 -1.59 8.51
C THR A 42 -12.70 -1.03 7.10
N LYS A 43 -11.56 -0.57 6.57
CA LYS A 43 -11.47 0.00 5.22
C LYS A 43 -11.85 -1.02 4.14
N PHE A 44 -11.28 -2.22 4.21
CA PHE A 44 -11.54 -3.27 3.22
C PHE A 44 -12.96 -3.81 3.29
N LEU A 45 -13.52 -3.98 4.49
CA LEU A 45 -14.93 -4.34 4.67
C LEU A 45 -15.86 -3.25 4.14
N TYR A 46 -15.56 -1.97 4.41
CA TYR A 46 -16.33 -0.84 3.89
C TYR A 46 -16.34 -0.83 2.35
N THR A 47 -15.18 -0.96 1.71
CA THR A 47 -15.09 -1.08 0.24
C THR A 47 -15.82 -2.31 -0.29
N GLY A 48 -15.78 -3.44 0.42
CA GLY A 48 -16.47 -4.66 0.03
C GLY A 48 -17.99 -4.58 0.10
N LEU A 49 -18.52 -3.79 1.04
CA LEU A 49 -19.94 -3.71 1.37
C LEU A 49 -20.64 -2.45 0.84
N SER A 50 -19.90 -1.38 0.55
CA SER A 50 -20.43 -0.13 0.02
C SER A 50 -20.41 -0.11 -1.50
N ARG A 51 -21.57 0.11 -2.11
CA ARG A 51 -21.72 0.20 -3.57
C ARG A 51 -20.99 1.40 -4.17
N SER A 52 -21.10 2.56 -3.53
CA SER A 52 -20.45 3.78 -4.01
C SER A 52 -18.93 3.64 -3.96
N GLU A 53 -18.40 3.06 -2.88
CA GLU A 53 -16.95 2.85 -2.72
C GLU A 53 -16.45 1.77 -3.69
N SER A 54 -17.23 0.70 -3.93
CA SER A 54 -16.83 -0.31 -4.92
C SER A 54 -16.80 0.26 -6.34
N GLU A 55 -17.81 1.04 -6.73
CA GLU A 55 -17.86 1.68 -8.06
C GLU A 55 -16.72 2.71 -8.20
N TYR A 56 -16.43 3.46 -7.14
CA TYR A 56 -15.28 4.36 -7.08
C TYR A 56 -13.95 3.63 -7.28
N GLN A 57 -13.69 2.56 -6.52
CA GLN A 57 -12.45 1.79 -6.62
C GLN A 57 -12.29 1.12 -8.00
N GLU A 58 -13.39 0.63 -8.59
CA GLU A 58 -13.37 0.09 -9.95
C GLU A 58 -13.06 1.16 -10.99
N ASN A 59 -13.64 2.36 -10.87
CA ASN A 59 -13.36 3.48 -11.75
C ASN A 59 -11.89 3.92 -11.67
N ILE A 60 -11.36 4.04 -10.44
CA ILE A 60 -9.94 4.32 -10.23
C ILE A 60 -9.09 3.21 -10.86
N ALA A 61 -9.33 1.95 -10.55
CA ALA A 61 -8.51 0.83 -11.05
C ALA A 61 -8.50 0.73 -12.57
N LYS A 62 -9.64 0.97 -13.22
CA LYS A 62 -9.78 0.96 -14.69
C LYS A 62 -8.99 2.09 -15.35
N ASN A 63 -9.09 3.30 -14.80
CA ASN A 63 -8.51 4.50 -15.41
C ASN A 63 -7.08 4.79 -14.94
N TYR A 64 -6.63 4.18 -13.84
CA TYR A 64 -5.33 4.45 -13.22
C TYR A 64 -4.17 4.37 -14.20
N ARG A 65 -4.12 3.29 -14.99
CA ARG A 65 -3.03 3.08 -15.94
C ARG A 65 -3.07 4.09 -17.08
N SER A 66 -4.27 4.40 -17.60
CA SER A 66 -4.45 5.37 -18.68
C SER A 66 -4.04 6.77 -18.22
N VAL A 67 -4.54 7.20 -17.06
CA VAL A 67 -4.24 8.54 -16.50
C VAL A 67 -2.79 8.64 -16.05
N ALA A 68 -2.20 7.56 -15.51
CA ALA A 68 -0.77 7.55 -15.23
C ALA A 68 0.08 7.68 -16.51
N GLN A 69 -0.32 7.03 -17.60
CA GLN A 69 0.33 7.17 -18.90
C GLN A 69 0.13 8.56 -19.50
N GLU A 70 -1.02 9.19 -19.30
CA GLU A 70 -1.27 10.57 -19.73
C GLU A 70 -0.39 11.57 -18.96
N LEU A 71 -0.34 11.45 -17.62
CA LEU A 71 0.42 12.34 -16.74
C LEU A 71 1.94 12.21 -16.90
N TYR A 72 2.43 11.00 -17.12
CA TYR A 72 3.87 10.70 -17.04
C TYR A 72 4.44 10.12 -18.34
N GLY A 73 3.62 9.92 -19.37
CA GLY A 73 4.03 9.42 -20.68
C GLY A 73 4.78 8.08 -20.58
N LYS A 74 5.91 8.02 -21.30
CA LYS A 74 6.82 6.86 -21.32
C LYS A 74 7.40 6.52 -19.93
N TYR A 75 7.41 7.47 -18.99
CA TYR A 75 7.98 7.29 -17.66
C TYR A 75 6.97 6.82 -16.61
N ALA A 76 5.70 6.62 -16.96
CA ALA A 76 4.65 6.20 -16.01
C ALA A 76 5.02 4.95 -15.22
N THR A 77 5.46 3.90 -15.91
CA THR A 77 5.87 2.64 -15.27
C THR A 77 7.06 2.82 -14.35
N ILE A 78 8.04 3.65 -14.75
CA ILE A 78 9.23 3.90 -13.94
C ILE A 78 8.84 4.69 -12.69
N LYS A 79 8.06 5.77 -12.81
CA LYS A 79 7.64 6.60 -11.67
C LYS A 79 6.79 5.83 -10.67
N LEU A 80 5.85 5.01 -11.15
CA LEU A 80 4.99 4.19 -10.29
C LEU A 80 5.79 3.14 -9.51
N ASN A 81 6.82 2.56 -10.14
CA ASN A 81 7.64 1.52 -9.51
C ASN A 81 8.86 2.08 -8.78
N PHE A 82 9.19 3.35 -8.95
CA PHE A 82 10.40 3.97 -8.39
C PHE A 82 10.56 3.77 -6.88
N PRO A 83 9.51 3.93 -6.06
CA PRO A 83 9.59 3.66 -4.61
C PRO A 83 9.94 2.20 -4.30
N LEU A 84 9.38 1.26 -5.05
CA LEU A 84 9.68 -0.17 -4.91
C LEU A 84 11.11 -0.47 -5.36
N VAL A 85 11.58 0.12 -6.46
CA VAL A 85 12.95 -0.06 -6.94
C VAL A 85 13.96 0.43 -5.90
N ILE A 86 13.73 1.60 -5.29
CA ILE A 86 14.58 2.12 -4.22
C ILE A 86 14.58 1.17 -3.01
N LEU A 87 13.39 0.73 -2.55
CA LEU A 87 13.27 -0.18 -1.42
C LEU A 87 13.95 -1.53 -1.68
N CYS A 88 13.71 -2.13 -2.84
CA CYS A 88 14.35 -3.38 -3.25
C CYS A 88 15.87 -3.23 -3.37
N SER A 89 16.35 -2.13 -3.96
CA SER A 89 17.78 -1.85 -4.09
C SER A 89 18.42 -1.68 -2.71
N PHE A 90 17.80 -0.92 -1.81
CA PHE A 90 18.32 -0.73 -0.45
C PHE A 90 18.37 -2.06 0.31
N TYR A 91 17.30 -2.85 0.22
CA TYR A 91 17.22 -4.16 0.87
C TYR A 91 18.26 -5.14 0.32
N ALA A 92 18.46 -5.18 -1.01
CA ALA A 92 19.47 -6.01 -1.64
C ALA A 92 20.90 -5.64 -1.18
N VAL A 93 21.21 -4.35 -1.10
CA VAL A 93 22.51 -3.87 -0.58
C VAL A 93 22.69 -4.24 0.88
N ALA A 94 21.66 -4.08 1.72
CA ALA A 94 21.72 -4.45 3.14
C ALA A 94 21.95 -5.96 3.31
N LEU A 95 21.28 -6.80 2.53
CA LEU A 95 21.49 -8.25 2.52
C LEU A 95 22.88 -8.63 2.02
N PHE A 96 23.38 -7.96 0.98
CA PHE A 96 24.71 -8.19 0.44
C PHE A 96 25.80 -7.85 1.47
N ILE A 97 25.68 -6.71 2.15
CA ILE A 97 26.59 -6.33 3.25
C ILE A 97 26.56 -7.39 4.35
N ARG A 98 25.37 -7.85 4.74
CA ARG A 98 25.23 -8.92 5.74
C ARG A 98 25.91 -10.21 5.29
N LEU A 99 25.75 -10.61 4.03
CA LEU A 99 26.34 -11.82 3.47
C LEU A 99 27.88 -11.77 3.41
N VAL A 100 28.43 -10.62 3.01
CA VAL A 100 29.89 -10.46 2.81
C VAL A 100 30.62 -10.20 4.12
N ALA A 101 30.02 -9.43 5.03
CA ALA A 101 30.69 -8.96 6.24
C ALA A 101 30.33 -9.77 7.50
N ASP A 102 29.45 -10.77 7.39
CA ASP A 102 28.88 -11.57 8.50
C ASP A 102 28.49 -10.72 9.74
N LEU A 103 28.03 -9.50 9.45
CA LEU A 103 27.85 -8.45 10.43
C LEU A 103 26.38 -8.40 10.85
N PHE A 104 26.13 -8.38 12.16
CA PHE A 104 24.82 -8.04 12.70
C PHE A 104 24.37 -6.70 12.10
N ILE A 105 23.13 -6.65 11.56
CA ILE A 105 22.60 -5.42 10.95
C ILE A 105 22.69 -4.29 11.98
N PRO A 106 23.56 -3.29 11.79
CA PRO A 106 23.71 -2.20 12.73
C PRO A 106 22.41 -1.39 12.80
N ILE A 107 22.10 -0.87 13.98
CA ILE A 107 20.92 -0.01 14.21
C ILE A 107 20.86 1.14 13.19
N TRP A 108 22.01 1.68 12.78
CA TRP A 108 22.10 2.73 11.75
C TRP A 108 21.50 2.32 10.39
N ILE A 109 21.66 1.06 9.96
CA ILE A 109 21.05 0.57 8.72
C ILE A 109 19.52 0.54 8.85
N THR A 110 19.00 0.16 10.01
CA THR A 110 17.56 0.18 10.29
C THR A 110 17.01 1.61 10.28
N VAL A 111 17.75 2.58 10.83
CA VAL A 111 17.38 4.00 10.79
C VAL A 111 17.35 4.52 9.34
N CYS A 112 18.41 4.25 8.55
CA CYS A 112 18.45 4.62 7.14
C CYS A 112 17.30 3.97 6.35
N PHE A 113 17.03 2.69 6.59
CA PHE A 113 15.91 1.98 5.95
C PHE A 113 14.58 2.65 6.27
N THR A 114 14.36 3.03 7.53
CA THR A 114 13.13 3.68 7.97
C THR A 114 12.94 5.02 7.27
N ILE A 115 13.99 5.84 7.14
CA ILE A 115 13.94 7.12 6.42
C ILE A 115 13.60 6.89 4.94
N VAL A 116 14.30 5.95 4.28
CA VAL A 116 14.06 5.61 2.87
C VAL A 116 12.64 5.11 2.66
N LEU A 117 12.14 4.26 3.56
CA LEU A 117 10.77 3.75 3.55
C LEU A 117 9.76 4.90 3.70
N THR A 118 9.97 5.80 4.66
CA THR A 118 9.10 6.96 4.86
C THR A 118 9.04 7.82 3.61
N VAL A 119 10.18 8.20 3.03
CA VAL A 119 10.23 9.01 1.81
C VAL A 119 9.55 8.28 0.63
N SER A 120 9.78 6.98 0.49
CA SER A 120 9.18 6.15 -0.55
C SER A 120 7.65 6.10 -0.41
N VAL A 121 7.14 5.95 0.81
CA VAL A 121 5.69 5.95 1.08
C VAL A 121 5.08 7.31 0.78
N PHE A 122 5.70 8.42 1.23
CA PHE A 122 5.21 9.77 0.93
C PHE A 122 5.18 10.05 -0.57
N TYR A 123 6.22 9.63 -1.30
CA TYR A 123 6.26 9.77 -2.75
C TYR A 123 5.15 8.97 -3.44
N SER A 124 4.94 7.71 -3.05
CA SER A 124 3.86 6.87 -3.56
C SER A 124 2.48 7.49 -3.30
N LEU A 125 2.24 8.00 -2.08
CA LEU A 125 0.97 8.66 -1.73
C LEU A 125 0.74 9.92 -2.56
N SER A 126 1.78 10.72 -2.78
CA SER A 126 1.68 11.93 -3.59
C SER A 126 1.37 11.61 -5.06
N LEU A 127 2.00 10.58 -5.63
CA LEU A 127 1.69 10.11 -6.98
C LEU A 127 0.25 9.60 -7.08
N ASP A 128 -0.16 8.75 -6.14
CA ASP A 128 -1.49 8.15 -6.10
C ASP A 128 -2.58 9.22 -6.00
N HIS A 129 -2.35 10.22 -5.13
CA HIS A 129 -3.25 11.36 -4.99
C HIS A 129 -3.40 12.15 -6.30
N LYS A 130 -2.29 12.47 -6.98
CA LYS A 130 -2.33 13.20 -8.26
C LYS A 130 -3.06 12.44 -9.36
N ILE A 131 -2.89 11.12 -9.43
CA ILE A 131 -3.58 10.28 -10.41
C ILE A 131 -5.07 10.22 -10.12
N LYS A 132 -5.47 10.03 -8.86
CA LYS A 132 -6.87 10.02 -8.44
C LYS A 132 -7.56 11.36 -8.70
N GLU A 133 -6.90 12.46 -8.34
CA GLU A 133 -7.40 13.82 -8.59
C GLU A 133 -7.63 14.05 -10.10
N HIS A 134 -6.73 13.57 -10.97
CA HIS A 134 -6.94 13.65 -12.41
C HIS A 134 -8.10 12.77 -12.91
N ILE A 135 -8.28 11.57 -12.37
CA ILE A 135 -9.42 10.70 -12.73
C ILE A 135 -10.74 11.37 -12.33
N GLU A 136 -10.82 11.95 -11.14
CA GLU A 136 -12.00 12.63 -10.63
C GLU A 136 -12.31 13.89 -11.44
N ASN A 137 -11.30 14.71 -11.73
CA ASN A 137 -11.46 15.91 -12.56
C ASN A 137 -11.82 15.59 -14.02
N GLY A 138 -11.33 14.48 -14.57
CA GLY A 138 -11.72 13.99 -15.88
C GLY A 138 -13.17 13.46 -15.90
N THR A 139 -13.59 12.78 -14.84
CA THR A 139 -14.97 12.27 -14.70
C THR A 139 -15.99 13.40 -14.57
N ASN A 140 -15.65 14.51 -13.90
CA ASN A 140 -16.54 15.67 -13.75
C ASN A 140 -16.63 16.57 -15.00
N ARG A 141 -15.79 16.32 -16.03
CA ARG A 141 -15.77 17.10 -17.29
C ARG A 141 -16.45 16.40 -18.47
N GLY A 142 -16.81 15.12 -18.34
CA GLY A 142 -17.56 14.34 -19.33
C GLY A 142 -19.04 14.29 -19.01
#